data_AF-A0AA39U6Q1-F1
#
_entry.id   AF-A0AA39U6Q1-F1
#
_cell.length_a   1.000
_cell.length_b   1.000
_cell.length_c   1.000
_cell.angle_alpha   90.00
_cell.angle_beta   90.00
_cell.angle_gamma   90.00
#
_symmetry.space_group_name_H-M   'P 1'
#
loop_
_entity.id
_entity.type
_entity.pdbx_description
1 polymer ?
#
loop_
_entity_poly.entity_id
_entity_poly.type
_entity_poly.pdbx_seq_one_letter_code
_entity_poly.pdbx_strand_id
1 'polypeptide(L)'
;MIVRCSVSFTVTNFIPAELTLDRIVASAGINNTVYASLDHNFTQPLVIPFFGHENTGVIQNVLLTQGALASLEIVPLKYLDVFNTTMYLRWGTVSGANGIPWNHTVTQGDVSTTYKLALGLDAT
;
A
#
# COMPACT_ATOMS: atom_id res chain seq x y z
N MET A 1 -12.83 -2.48 19.18
CA MET A 1 -12.98 -3.51 18.13
C MET A 1 -11.91 -3.27 17.08
N ILE A 2 -11.10 -4.28 16.73
CA ILE A 2 -10.10 -4.16 15.66
C ILE A 2 -10.80 -4.46 14.34
N VAL A 3 -10.73 -3.55 13.39
CA VAL A 3 -11.32 -3.71 12.05
C VAL A 3 -10.20 -3.79 11.02
N ARG A 4 -10.35 -4.69 10.05
CA ARG A 4 -9.39 -4.88 8.96
C ARG A 4 -10.05 -4.74 7.60
N CYS A 5 -9.26 -4.36 6.62
CA CYS A 5 -9.64 -4.35 5.22
C CYS A 5 -8.55 -4.99 4.35
N SER A 6 -8.80 -5.02 3.06
CA SER A 6 -7.81 -5.39 2.03
C SER A 6 -7.53 -4.19 1.16
N VAL A 7 -6.29 -4.05 0.70
CA VAL A 7 -5.87 -2.97 -0.20
C VAL A 7 -5.05 -3.54 -1.35
N SER A 8 -5.08 -2.85 -2.49
CA SER A 8 -4.13 -3.04 -3.58
C SER A 8 -3.72 -1.67 -4.08
N PHE A 9 -2.46 -1.51 -4.49
CA PHE A 9 -1.98 -0.26 -5.05
C PHE A 9 -0.92 -0.53 -6.11
N THR A 10 -0.65 0.47 -6.93
CA THR A 10 0.34 0.39 -8.01
C THR A 10 1.60 1.13 -7.60
N VAL A 11 2.75 0.50 -7.80
CA VAL A 11 4.06 1.12 -7.60
C VAL A 11 4.68 1.41 -8.96
N THR A 12 5.12 2.65 -9.16
CA THR A 12 5.78 3.08 -10.39
C THR A 12 7.27 3.22 -10.17
N ASN A 13 8.06 2.64 -11.08
CA ASN A 13 9.50 2.75 -11.11
C ASN A 13 9.92 3.82 -12.12
N PHE A 14 10.66 4.83 -11.66
CA PHE A 14 11.13 5.94 -12.49
C PHE A 14 12.62 5.86 -12.86
N ILE A 15 13.30 4.75 -12.55
CA ILE A 15 14.74 4.59 -12.78
C ILE A 15 15.03 3.55 -13.88
N PRO A 16 16.19 3.65 -14.55
CA PRO A 16 16.62 2.71 -15.60
C PRO A 16 17.18 1.39 -15.03
N ALA A 17 16.49 0.79 -14.06
CA ALA A 17 16.85 -0.49 -13.46
C ALA A 17 15.61 -1.20 -12.92
N GLU A 18 15.61 -2.53 -12.88
CA GLU A 18 14.56 -3.31 -12.19
C GLU A 18 14.61 -3.02 -10.68
N LEU A 19 13.42 -2.83 -10.09
CA LEU A 19 13.24 -2.75 -8.65
C LEU A 19 12.51 -4.00 -8.19
N THR A 20 12.90 -4.53 -7.04
CA THR A 20 12.15 -5.61 -6.38
C THR A 20 11.74 -5.16 -5.00
N LEU A 21 10.44 -5.22 -4.70
CA LEU A 21 9.87 -4.85 -3.41
C LEU A 21 9.68 -6.09 -2.54
N ASP A 22 10.41 -6.14 -1.44
CA ASP A 22 10.41 -7.27 -0.51
C ASP A 22 9.45 -7.04 0.68
N ARG A 23 9.34 -5.80 1.15
CA ARG A 23 8.44 -5.40 2.24
C ARG A 23 7.98 -3.97 2.06
N ILE A 24 6.77 -3.68 2.53
CA ILE A 24 6.26 -2.32 2.62
C ILE A 24 5.63 -2.07 3.99
N VAL A 25 5.96 -0.92 4.57
CA VAL A 25 5.33 -0.39 5.78
C VAL A 25 4.69 0.94 5.39
N ALA A 26 3.37 1.05 5.51
CA ALA A 26 2.64 2.20 5.01
C ALA A 26 1.57 2.67 6.00
N SER A 27 1.32 3.98 5.98
CA SER A 27 0.17 4.63 6.61
C SER A 27 -0.47 5.61 5.64
N ALA A 28 -1.80 5.60 5.59
CA ALA A 28 -2.58 6.46 4.73
C ALA A 28 -3.79 7.03 5.47
N GLY A 29 -4.20 8.24 5.08
CA GLY A 29 -5.30 8.93 5.73
C GLY A 29 -5.60 10.29 5.13
N ILE A 30 -6.24 11.16 5.91
CA ILE A 30 -6.70 12.49 5.49
C ILE A 30 -6.45 13.47 6.63
N ASN A 31 -5.98 14.68 6.32
CA ASN A 31 -5.76 15.76 7.30
C ASN A 31 -4.94 15.28 8.52
N ASN A 32 -3.82 14.59 8.25
CA ASN A 32 -2.91 14.00 9.25
C ASN A 32 -3.54 12.93 10.16
N THR A 33 -4.80 12.55 9.93
CA THR A 33 -5.45 11.44 10.64
C THR A 33 -5.21 10.16 9.85
N VAL A 34 -4.52 9.19 10.45
CA VAL A 34 -4.31 7.86 9.85
C VAL A 34 -5.63 7.11 9.87
N TYR A 35 -6.01 6.53 8.73
CA TYR A 35 -7.17 5.66 8.60
C TYR A 35 -6.76 4.22 8.31
N ALA A 36 -5.76 4.02 7.46
CA ALA A 36 -5.23 2.71 7.10
C ALA A 36 -3.74 2.59 7.46
N SER A 37 -3.35 1.45 8.00
CA SER A 37 -1.93 1.12 8.22
C SER A 37 -1.65 -0.35 7.94
N LEU A 38 -0.50 -0.63 7.34
CA LEU A 38 -0.05 -1.96 7.02
C LEU A 38 1.46 -2.11 7.20
N ASP A 39 1.86 -3.35 7.46
CA ASP A 39 3.22 -3.84 7.42
C ASP A 39 3.17 -5.21 6.73
N HIS A 40 3.65 -5.26 5.49
CA HIS A 40 3.47 -6.41 4.62
C HIS A 40 4.82 -6.87 4.05
N ASN A 41 5.16 -8.13 4.31
CA ASN A 41 6.26 -8.82 3.65
C ASN A 41 5.71 -9.63 2.48
N PHE A 42 6.30 -9.45 1.31
CA PHE A 42 5.94 -10.20 0.11
C PHE A 42 6.57 -11.59 0.16
N THR A 43 5.74 -12.64 0.09
CA THR A 43 6.22 -14.03 0.04
C THR A 43 6.90 -14.34 -1.29
N GLN A 44 6.38 -13.77 -2.36
CA GLN A 44 7.05 -13.66 -3.65
C GLN A 44 7.33 -12.18 -3.88
N PRO A 45 8.60 -11.76 -4.00
CA PRO A 45 8.93 -10.36 -4.16
C PRO A 45 8.23 -9.73 -5.38
N LEU A 46 7.75 -8.51 -5.22
CA LEU A 46 7.09 -7.79 -6.31
C LEU A 46 8.17 -7.18 -7.21
N VAL A 47 8.33 -7.73 -8.41
CA VAL A 47 9.26 -7.23 -9.42
C VAL A 47 8.62 -6.08 -10.17
N ILE A 48 9.25 -4.91 -10.21
CA ILE A 48 8.76 -3.71 -10.88
C ILE A 48 9.74 -3.39 -12.03
N PRO A 49 9.32 -3.51 -13.30
CA PRO A 49 10.19 -3.29 -14.45
C PRO A 49 10.83 -1.89 -14.48
N PHE A 50 11.96 -1.76 -15.18
CA PHE A 50 12.61 -0.45 -15.40
C PHE A 50 11.65 0.49 -16.15
N PHE A 51 11.51 1.74 -15.67
CA PHE A 51 10.50 2.70 -16.16
C PHE A 51 9.05 2.17 -16.19
N GLY A 52 8.76 1.08 -15.49
CA GLY A 52 7.48 0.38 -15.49
C GLY A 52 6.66 0.65 -14.23
N HIS A 53 5.58 -0.09 -14.10
CA HIS A 53 4.75 -0.10 -12.90
C HIS A 53 4.21 -1.50 -12.68
N GLU A 54 3.96 -1.84 -11.42
CA GLU A 54 3.30 -3.10 -11.07
C GLU A 54 2.32 -2.93 -9.92
N ASN A 55 1.27 -3.74 -9.95
CA ASN A 55 0.28 -3.78 -8.87
C ASN A 55 0.72 -4.76 -7.78
N THR A 56 0.54 -4.37 -6.52
CA THR A 56 0.91 -5.22 -5.38
C THR A 56 0.07 -6.50 -5.25
N GLY A 57 -1.02 -6.60 -6.02
CA GLY A 57 -2.08 -7.55 -5.73
C GLY A 57 -2.85 -7.13 -4.47
N VAL A 58 -3.69 -8.04 -3.97
CA VAL A 58 -4.49 -7.77 -2.78
C VAL A 58 -3.69 -8.09 -1.52
N ILE A 59 -3.30 -7.05 -0.79
CA ILE A 59 -2.75 -7.15 0.56
C ILE A 59 -3.91 -7.23 1.55
N GLN A 60 -3.96 -8.34 2.28
CA GLN A 60 -4.97 -8.59 3.32
C GLN A 60 -4.52 -8.01 4.66
N ASN A 61 -5.47 -7.94 5.60
CA ASN A 61 -5.24 -7.58 7.00
C ASN A 61 -4.69 -6.18 7.25
N VAL A 62 -5.02 -5.21 6.40
CA VAL A 62 -4.72 -3.80 6.61
C VAL A 62 -5.55 -3.30 7.79
N LEU A 63 -4.90 -2.64 8.76
CA LEU A 63 -5.55 -2.12 9.95
C LEU A 63 -6.33 -0.85 9.61
N LEU A 64 -7.64 -0.85 9.86
CA LEU A 64 -8.45 0.36 9.90
C LEU A 64 -8.34 0.99 11.30
N THR A 65 -7.40 1.91 11.43
CA THR A 65 -7.01 2.53 12.71
C THR A 65 -8.14 3.32 13.39
N GLN A 66 -9.06 3.89 12.61
CA GLN A 66 -10.27 4.57 13.13
C GLN A 66 -11.50 3.65 13.22
N GLY A 67 -11.37 2.37 12.87
CA GLY A 67 -12.49 1.43 12.77
C GLY A 67 -13.35 1.65 11.53
N ALA A 68 -14.36 0.78 11.33
CA ALA A 68 -15.18 0.75 10.12
C ALA A 68 -15.98 2.04 9.91
N LEU A 69 -16.71 2.48 10.95
CA LEU A 69 -17.68 3.58 10.84
C LEU A 69 -17.00 4.92 10.53
N ALA A 70 -15.95 5.28 11.27
CA ALA A 70 -15.20 6.51 10.99
C ALA A 70 -14.51 6.45 9.62
N SER A 71 -14.08 5.27 9.18
CA SER A 71 -13.50 5.11 7.83
C SER A 71 -14.53 5.27 6.70
N LEU A 72 -15.84 5.29 6.97
CA LEU A 72 -16.84 5.60 5.93
C LEU A 72 -16.83 7.08 5.55
N GLU A 73 -16.37 7.97 6.43
CA GLU A 73 -16.36 9.42 6.19
C GLU A 73 -15.36 9.83 5.10
N ILE A 74 -14.30 9.03 4.89
CA ILE A 74 -13.29 9.26 3.86
C ILE A 74 -13.65 8.66 2.49
N VAL A 75 -14.66 7.78 2.42
CA VAL A 75 -15.08 7.13 1.18
C VAL A 75 -15.53 8.14 0.10
N PRO A 76 -16.35 9.16 0.43
CA PRO A 76 -16.79 10.17 -0.55
C PRO A 76 -15.65 11.03 -1.11
N LEU A 77 -14.51 11.12 -0.41
CA LEU A 77 -13.37 11.94 -0.83
C LEU A 77 -12.64 11.35 -2.04
N LYS A 78 -12.63 10.02 -2.21
CA LYS A 78 -11.99 9.31 -3.33
C LYS A 78 -10.47 9.51 -3.45
N TYR A 79 -9.82 10.00 -2.41
CA TYR A 79 -8.37 10.04 -2.32
C TYR A 79 -7.93 9.70 -0.90
N LEU A 80 -6.63 9.41 -0.75
CA LEU A 80 -5.93 9.31 0.52
C LEU A 80 -4.55 9.94 0.38
N ASP A 81 -4.09 10.56 1.45
CA ASP A 81 -2.70 10.96 1.60
C ASP A 81 -1.92 9.79 2.17
N VAL A 82 -0.77 9.52 1.57
CA VAL A 82 0.21 8.54 2.02
C VAL A 82 1.25 9.29 2.84
N PHE A 83 1.24 9.10 4.16
CA PHE A 83 2.05 9.92 5.07
C PHE A 83 3.48 9.44 5.18
N ASN A 84 3.68 8.15 5.45
CA ASN A 84 5.00 7.57 5.64
C ASN A 84 4.99 6.13 5.12
N THR A 85 5.33 5.97 3.84
CA THR A 85 5.42 4.66 3.20
C THR A 85 6.88 4.31 2.95
N THR A 86 7.41 3.44 3.79
CA THR A 86 8.75 2.87 3.62
C THR A 86 8.66 1.58 2.82
N MET A 87 9.26 1.61 1.64
CA MET A 87 9.49 0.46 0.78
C MET A 87 10.89 -0.10 1.03
N TYR A 88 10.97 -1.38 1.32
CA TYR A 88 12.22 -2.13 1.41
C TYR A 88 12.46 -2.80 0.07
N LEU A 89 13.34 -2.20 -0.74
CA LEU A 89 13.57 -2.59 -2.12
C LEU A 89 14.96 -3.21 -2.29
N ARG A 90 15.14 -3.89 -3.41
CA ARG A 90 16.43 -4.17 -4.03
C ARG A 90 16.46 -3.53 -5.41
N TRP A 91 17.51 -2.80 -5.73
CA TRP A 91 17.71 -2.21 -7.05
C TRP A 91 18.72 -3.02 -7.87
N GLY A 92 18.53 -3.01 -9.20
CA GLY A 92 19.39 -3.75 -10.12
C GLY A 92 19.20 -5.26 -10.00
N THR A 93 17.98 -5.70 -9.66
CA THR A 93 17.62 -7.11 -9.66
C THR A 93 17.48 -7.64 -11.09
N VAL A 94 17.49 -8.97 -11.23
CA VAL A 94 17.13 -9.64 -12.48
C VAL A 94 16.05 -10.66 -12.17
N SER A 95 14.83 -10.42 -12.66
CA SER A 95 13.67 -11.28 -12.36
C SER A 95 13.46 -11.49 -10.86
N GLY A 96 13.63 -10.45 -10.06
CA GLY A 96 13.45 -10.52 -8.60
C GLY A 96 14.63 -11.09 -7.80
N ALA A 97 15.67 -11.57 -8.47
CA ALA A 97 16.85 -12.16 -7.83
C ALA A 97 18.00 -11.15 -7.66
N ASN A 98 18.84 -11.37 -6.64
CA ASN A 98 20.01 -10.56 -6.31
C ASN A 98 19.68 -9.07 -6.13
N GLY A 99 20.59 -8.18 -6.51
CA GLY A 99 20.44 -6.73 -6.36
C GLY A 99 20.98 -6.20 -5.05
N ILE A 100 21.01 -4.88 -4.96
CA ILE A 100 21.56 -4.15 -3.82
C ILE A 100 20.38 -3.64 -2.98
N PRO A 101 20.35 -3.90 -1.66
CA PRO A 101 19.31 -3.36 -0.79
C PRO A 101 19.25 -1.84 -0.84
N TRP A 102 18.04 -1.31 -0.99
CA TRP A 102 17.76 0.12 -0.99
C TRP A 102 16.40 0.38 -0.38
N ASN A 103 16.36 1.07 0.76
CA ASN A 103 15.11 1.47 1.38
C ASN A 103 14.72 2.86 0.90
N HIS A 104 13.45 3.04 0.55
CA HIS A 104 12.94 4.31 0.08
C HIS A 104 11.64 4.67 0.81
N THR A 105 11.59 5.86 1.39
CA THR A 105 10.40 6.38 2.06
C THR A 105 9.75 7.44 1.21
N VAL A 106 8.44 7.29 0.98
CA VAL A 106 7.63 8.18 0.15
C VAL A 106 6.48 8.76 0.97
N THR A 107 6.24 10.05 0.74
CA THR A 107 5.03 10.76 1.13
C THR A 107 4.38 11.27 -0.15
N GLN A 108 3.08 11.05 -0.30
CA GLN A 108 2.33 11.47 -1.50
C GLN A 108 0.92 11.90 -1.09
N GLY A 109 0.53 13.12 -1.46
CA GLY A 109 -0.84 13.60 -1.26
C GLY A 109 -1.77 13.19 -2.39
N ASP A 110 -3.07 13.24 -2.13
CA ASP A 110 -4.13 13.12 -3.15
C ASP A 110 -4.04 11.83 -4.00
N VAL A 111 -3.65 10.71 -3.40
CA VAL A 111 -3.59 9.42 -4.10
C VAL A 111 -5.01 8.94 -4.38
N SER A 112 -5.40 8.91 -5.65
CA SER A 112 -6.71 8.45 -6.11
C SER A 112 -7.02 7.06 -5.55
N THR A 113 -8.15 6.96 -4.84
CA THR A 113 -8.53 5.78 -4.07
C THR A 113 -9.95 5.36 -4.42
N THR A 114 -10.12 4.08 -4.76
CA THR A 114 -11.43 3.47 -5.00
C THR A 114 -11.81 2.58 -3.82
N TYR A 115 -13.01 2.77 -3.30
CA TYR A 115 -13.53 2.01 -2.16
C TYR A 115 -14.56 0.99 -2.63
N LYS A 116 -14.42 -0.26 -2.16
CA LYS A 116 -15.44 -1.30 -2.29
C LYS A 116 -15.96 -1.63 -0.90
N LEU A 117 -17.23 -1.31 -0.65
CA LEU A 117 -17.89 -1.56 0.61
C LEU A 117 -18.58 -2.92 0.56
N ALA A 118 -18.15 -3.84 1.42
CA ALA A 118 -18.87 -5.08 1.69
C ALA A 118 -19.60 -4.92 3.02
N LEU A 119 -20.80 -4.32 2.97
CA LEU A 119 -21.66 -4.14 4.15
C LEU A 119 -22.58 -5.36 4.26
N GLY A 120 -22.29 -6.26 5.19
CA GLY A 120 -23.19 -7.35 5.59
C GLY A 120 -23.67 -7.15 7.02
N LEU A 121 -24.93 -7.46 7.30
CA LEU A 121 -25.37 -7.71 8.68
C LEU A 121 -24.91 -9.13 9.05
N ASP A 122 -24.02 -9.25 10.04
CA ASP A 122 -23.91 -10.50 10.79
C ASP A 122 -25.13 -10.57 11.72
N ALA A 123 -26.22 -11.14 11.21
CA ALA A 123 -27.32 -11.62 12.03
C ALA A 123 -27.08 -13.11 12.33
N THR A 124 -26.42 -13.39 13.45
CA THR A 124 -26.49 -14.68 14.14
C THR A 124 -26.41 -14.45 15.65
#